data_AF-A0A929EK43-F1
#
_entry.id   AF-A0A929EK43-F1
#
_cell.length_a   1.000
_cell.length_b   1.000
_cell.length_c   1.000
_cell.angle_alpha   90.00
_cell.angle_beta   90.00
_cell.angle_gamma   90.00
#
_symmetry.space_group_name_H-M   'P 1'
#
loop_
_entity.id
_entity.type
_entity.pdbx_description
1 polymer ?
#
loop_
_entity_poly.entity_id
_entity_poly.type
_entity_poly.pdbx_seq_one_letter_code
_entity_poly.pdbx_strand_id
1 'polypeptide(L)'
;YSVEDLTVNNTKDFGKVVGADIVIKGRAIARAGIKSPEAKLGVYMADVTAQAVRVSDGRVLASAMGHGVSRHMSPTSGAIDALKRAGEDLAKELMEQMGRD
;
A
#
# COMPACT_ATOMS: atom_id res chain seq x y z
N TYR A 1 17.29 -14.11 -2.07
CA TYR A 1 16.07 -13.30 -2.19
C TYR A 1 15.48 -13.53 -3.58
N SER A 2 14.49 -14.41 -3.69
CA SER A 2 13.70 -14.50 -4.92
C SER A 2 12.70 -13.35 -4.86
N VAL A 3 12.76 -12.43 -5.83
CA VAL A 3 11.67 -11.51 -6.07
C VAL A 3 10.55 -12.38 -6.62
N GLU A 4 9.66 -12.86 -5.75
CA GLU A 4 8.46 -13.55 -6.21
C GLU A 4 7.67 -12.59 -7.07
N ASP A 5 7.47 -12.98 -8.33
CA ASP A 5 6.67 -12.23 -9.27
C ASP A 5 5.24 -12.15 -8.71
N LEU A 6 4.76 -10.93 -8.47
CA LEU A 6 3.45 -10.67 -7.88
C LEU A 6 2.32 -10.87 -8.91
N THR A 7 2.45 -11.82 -9.84
CA THR A 7 1.35 -12.20 -10.73
C THR A 7 0.15 -12.70 -9.93
N VAL A 8 -1.05 -12.59 -10.50
CA VAL A 8 -2.27 -13.10 -9.86
C VAL A 8 -2.17 -14.60 -9.53
N ASN A 9 -1.53 -15.38 -10.41
CA ASN A 9 -1.35 -16.82 -10.21
C ASN A 9 -0.45 -17.12 -9.00
N ASN A 10 0.71 -16.47 -8.90
CA ASN A 10 1.61 -16.65 -7.76
C ASN A 10 0.97 -16.17 -6.45
N THR A 11 0.20 -15.08 -6.51
CA THR A 11 -0.55 -14.54 -5.37
C THR A 11 -1.57 -15.55 -4.84
N LYS A 12 -2.31 -16.18 -5.75
CA LYS A 12 -3.29 -17.22 -5.46
C LYS A 12 -2.62 -18.46 -4.87
N ASP A 13 -1.53 -18.94 -5.48
CA ASP A 13 -0.86 -20.15 -5.03
C ASP A 13 -0.21 -19.96 -3.65
N PHE A 14 0.38 -18.79 -3.39
CA PHE A 14 0.84 -18.41 -2.06
C PHE A 14 -0.33 -18.38 -1.05
N GLY A 15 -1.45 -17.75 -1.42
CA GLY A 15 -2.66 -17.69 -0.60
C GLY A 15 -3.16 -19.08 -0.17
N LYS A 16 -3.13 -20.07 -1.08
CA LYS A 16 -3.49 -21.45 -0.74
C LYS A 16 -2.55 -22.08 0.27
N VAL A 17 -1.23 -21.85 0.13
CA VAL A 17 -0.21 -22.40 1.04
C VAL A 17 -0.42 -21.90 2.47
N VAL A 18 -0.80 -20.63 2.64
CA VAL A 18 -1.01 -20.02 3.95
C VAL A 18 -2.45 -20.14 4.46
N GLY A 19 -3.35 -20.77 3.70
CA GLY A 19 -4.76 -20.93 4.06
C GLY A 19 -5.55 -19.62 4.08
N ALA A 20 -5.19 -18.64 3.25
CA ALA A 20 -5.91 -17.38 3.13
C ALA A 20 -7.05 -17.45 2.11
N ASP A 21 -8.16 -16.75 2.38
CA ASP A 21 -9.26 -16.58 1.41
C ASP A 21 -8.99 -15.43 0.44
N ILE A 22 -8.30 -14.40 0.91
CA ILE A 22 -8.00 -13.17 0.18
C ILE A 22 -6.55 -12.80 0.42
N VAL A 23 -5.85 -12.43 -0.65
CA VAL A 23 -4.49 -11.86 -0.58
C VAL A 23 -4.54 -10.44 -1.09
N ILE A 24 -3.99 -9.51 -0.30
CA ILE A 24 -3.77 -8.12 -0.72
C ILE A 24 -2.31 -7.98 -1.14
N LYS A 25 -2.10 -7.53 -2.37
CA LYS A 25 -0.76 -7.26 -2.91
C LYS A 25 -0.68 -5.86 -3.48
N GLY A 26 0.50 -5.26 -3.46
CA GLY A 26 0.65 -3.90 -3.91
C GLY A 26 2.06 -3.38 -3.88
N ARG A 27 2.19 -2.07 -4.08
CA ARG A 27 3.44 -1.33 -4.07
C ARG A 27 3.25 -0.05 -3.27
N ALA A 28 4.25 0.27 -2.46
CA ALA A 28 4.31 1.51 -1.69
C ALA A 28 5.55 2.31 -2.11
N ILE A 29 5.38 3.62 -2.32
CA ILE A 29 6.49 4.54 -2.59
C ILE A 29 6.39 5.70 -1.62
N ALA A 30 7.48 6.00 -0.91
CA ALA A 30 7.63 7.22 -0.12
C ALA A 30 8.70 8.11 -0.74
N ARG A 31 8.45 9.43 -0.73
CA ARG A 31 9.36 10.44 -1.26
C ARG A 31 9.38 11.68 -0.38
N ALA A 32 10.55 12.32 -0.28
CA ALA A 32 10.65 13.65 0.30
C ALA A 32 10.13 14.68 -0.71
N GLY A 33 9.33 15.64 -0.22
CA GLY A 33 8.96 16.84 -0.95
C GLY A 33 10.09 17.87 -0.96
N ILE A 34 9.86 18.99 -1.61
CA ILE A 34 10.83 20.10 -1.67
C ILE A 34 11.05 20.64 -0.26
N LYS A 35 12.31 20.62 0.20
CA LYS A 35 12.72 21.23 1.47
C LYS A 35 13.35 22.59 1.18
N SER A 36 12.74 23.67 1.64
CA SER A 36 13.39 24.98 1.61
C SER A 36 14.64 24.93 2.51
N PRO A 37 15.77 25.55 2.12
CA PRO A 37 17.02 25.52 2.90
C PRO A 37 16.86 25.99 4.36
N GLU A 38 15.90 26.89 4.60
CA GLU A 38 15.61 27.47 5.91
C GLU A 38 14.62 26.64 6.75
N ALA A 39 13.96 25.63 6.14
CA ALA A 39 12.91 24.87 6.80
C ALA A 39 13.49 23.78 7.72
N LYS A 40 13.20 23.89 9.02
CA LYS A 40 13.52 22.84 10.01
C LYS A 40 12.66 21.57 9.86
N LEU A 41 11.50 21.68 9.20
CA LEU A 41 10.57 20.59 8.92
C LEU A 41 10.60 20.22 7.44
N GLY A 42 10.83 18.94 7.15
CA GLY A 42 10.66 18.37 5.81
C GLY A 42 9.19 17.96 5.57
N VAL A 43 8.77 17.96 4.31
CA VAL A 43 7.50 17.37 3.87
C VAL A 43 7.81 16.01 3.26
N TYR A 44 7.02 15.00 3.61
CA TYR A 44 7.15 13.62 3.12
C TYR A 44 5.81 13.18 2.58
N MET A 45 5.82 12.49 1.44
CA MET A 45 4.63 12.03 0.75
C MET A 45 4.78 10.54 0.47
N ALA A 46 3.67 9.81 0.51
CA ALA A 46 3.63 8.42 0.14
C ALA A 46 2.39 8.11 -0.70
N ASP A 47 2.58 7.20 -1.64
CA ASP A 47 1.55 6.66 -2.51
C ASP A 47 1.60 5.13 -2.36
N VAL A 48 0.46 4.49 -2.08
CA VAL A 48 0.36 3.04 -1.99
C VAL A 48 -0.77 2.57 -2.90
N THR A 49 -0.48 1.59 -3.76
CA THR A 49 -1.47 0.98 -4.65
C THR A 49 -1.59 -0.50 -4.32
N ALA A 50 -2.79 -1.05 -4.23
CA ALA A 50 -2.98 -2.46 -3.95
C ALA A 50 -4.22 -3.07 -4.62
N GLN A 51 -4.19 -4.40 -4.77
CA GLN A 51 -5.28 -5.22 -5.26
C GLN A 51 -5.60 -6.31 -4.24
N ALA A 52 -6.90 -6.53 -3.98
CA ALA A 52 -7.39 -7.67 -3.22
C ALA A 52 -7.77 -8.80 -4.19
N VAL A 53 -7.17 -9.97 -4.03
CA VAL A 53 -7.34 -11.12 -4.91
C VAL A 53 -7.95 -12.27 -4.12
N ARG A 54 -9.07 -12.82 -4.58
CA ARG A 54 -9.67 -14.03 -4.01
C ARG A 54 -8.81 -15.24 -4.37
N VAL A 55 -8.48 -16.05 -3.38
CA VAL A 55 -7.57 -17.18 -3.55
C VAL A 55 -8.21 -18.35 -4.30
N SER A 56 -9.52 -18.57 -4.15
CA SER A 56 -10.19 -19.72 -4.79
C SER A 56 -10.14 -19.67 -6.33
N ASP A 57 -10.44 -18.51 -6.91
CA ASP A 57 -10.59 -18.32 -8.35
C ASP A 57 -9.54 -17.36 -8.96
N GLY A 58 -8.83 -16.57 -8.14
CA GLY A 58 -7.87 -15.56 -8.62
C GLY A 58 -8.54 -14.26 -9.05
N ARG A 59 -9.85 -14.08 -8.78
CA ARG A 59 -10.58 -12.87 -9.14
C ARG A 59 -10.09 -11.68 -8.30
N VAL A 60 -9.87 -10.55 -8.95
CA VAL A 60 -9.64 -9.27 -8.26
C VAL A 60 -10.97 -8.77 -7.74
N LEU A 61 -11.07 -8.60 -6.42
CA LEU A 61 -12.26 -8.12 -5.71
C LEU A 61 -12.27 -6.59 -5.58
N ALA A 62 -11.08 -6.01 -5.44
CA ALA A 62 -10.93 -4.56 -5.31
C ALA A 62 -9.54 -4.13 -5.77
N SER A 63 -9.44 -2.87 -6.21
CA SER A 63 -8.18 -2.21 -6.54
C SER A 63 -8.27 -0.76 -6.09
N ALA A 64 -7.32 -0.33 -5.29
CA ALA A 64 -7.37 0.98 -4.65
C ALA A 64 -5.99 1.64 -4.60
N MET A 65 -5.99 2.95 -4.34
CA MET A 65 -4.78 3.74 -4.15
C MET A 65 -4.97 4.68 -2.97
N GLY A 66 -4.05 4.64 -2.01
CA GLY A 66 -4.04 5.57 -0.89
C GLY A 66 -2.91 6.58 -1.01
N HIS A 67 -3.19 7.80 -0.54
CA HIS A 67 -2.22 8.89 -0.49
C HIS A 67 -2.00 9.37 0.95
N GLY A 68 -0.75 9.71 1.29
CA GLY A 68 -0.40 10.19 2.61
C GLY A 68 0.67 11.26 2.58
N VAL A 69 0.52 12.27 3.46
CA VAL A 69 1.50 13.35 3.63
C VAL A 69 1.83 13.50 5.11
N SER A 70 3.10 13.70 5.45
CA SER A 70 3.55 14.03 6.81
C SER A 70 4.58 15.15 6.79
N ARG A 71 4.66 15.90 7.88
CA ARG A 71 5.69 16.93 8.12
C ARG A 71 6.50 16.54 9.33
N HIS A 72 7.81 16.39 9.16
CA HIS A 72 8.67 15.88 10.22
C HIS A 72 10.10 16.42 10.10
N MET A 73 10.84 16.47 11.21
CA MET A 73 12.26 16.87 11.21
C MET A 73 13.16 15.73 10.72
N SER A 74 12.88 14.51 11.19
CA SER A 74 13.50 13.26 10.73
C SER A 74 12.86 12.78 9.42
N PRO A 75 13.68 12.52 8.36
CA PRO A 75 13.20 11.92 7.12
C PRO A 75 12.56 10.56 7.27
N THR A 76 13.16 9.69 8.08
CA THR A 76 12.66 8.32 8.27
C THR A 76 11.29 8.34 8.93
N SER A 77 11.13 9.09 10.02
CA SER A 77 9.85 9.19 10.72
C SER A 77 8.77 9.83 9.84
N GLY A 78 9.11 10.89 9.10
CA GLY A 78 8.18 11.54 8.17
C GLY A 78 7.71 10.61 7.05
N ALA A 79 8.61 9.82 6.47
CA ALA A 79 8.26 8.82 5.46
C ALA A 79 7.37 7.71 6.04
N ILE A 80 7.68 7.21 7.24
CA ILE A 80 6.85 6.20 7.94
C ILE A 80 5.45 6.74 8.19
N ASP A 81 5.32 7.97 8.68
CA ASP A 81 4.01 8.57 8.95
C ASP A 81 3.22 8.83 7.67
N ALA A 82 3.88 9.23 6.58
CA ALA A 82 3.24 9.37 5.28
C ALA A 82 2.74 8.01 4.76
N LEU A 83 3.54 6.94 4.91
CA LEU A 83 3.14 5.57 4.54
C LEU A 83 1.97 5.06 5.36
N LYS A 84 1.95 5.33 6.68
CA LYS A 84 0.81 4.96 7.55
C LYS A 84 -0.48 5.60 7.06
N ARG A 85 -0.46 6.91 6.80
CA ARG A 85 -1.63 7.65 6.29
C ARG A 85 -2.09 7.12 4.94
N ALA A 86 -1.15 6.87 4.02
CA ALA A 86 -1.46 6.27 2.72
C ALA A 86 -2.04 4.85 2.85
N GLY A 87 -1.55 4.06 3.81
CA GLY A 87 -2.08 2.73 4.09
C GLY A 87 -3.48 2.74 4.69
N GLU A 88 -3.76 3.68 5.60
CA GLU A 88 -5.11 3.88 6.18
C GLU A 88 -6.12 4.28 5.11
N ASP A 89 -5.75 5.20 4.22
CA ASP A 89 -6.57 5.65 3.08
C ASP A 89 -6.85 4.50 2.11
N LEU A 90 -5.81 3.76 1.70
CA LEU A 90 -5.93 2.56 0.87
C LEU A 90 -6.86 1.52 1.50
N ALA A 91 -6.70 1.24 2.79
CA ALA A 91 -7.49 0.23 3.49
C ALA A 91 -8.98 0.62 3.50
N LYS A 92 -9.28 1.90 3.72
CA LYS A 92 -10.64 2.43 3.65
C LYS A 92 -11.26 2.19 2.27
N GLU A 93 -10.55 2.56 1.19
CA GLU A 93 -11.03 2.35 -0.18
C GLU A 93 -11.24 0.87 -0.53
N LEU A 94 -10.32 -0.01 -0.12
CA LEU A 94 -10.47 -1.46 -0.35
C LEU A 94 -11.70 -2.01 0.36
N MET A 95 -11.91 -1.66 1.63
CA MET A 95 -13.08 -2.11 2.39
C MET A 95 -14.38 -1.59 1.77
N GLU A 96 -14.41 -0.34 1.31
CA GLU A 96 -15.58 0.24 0.64
C GLU A 96 -15.93 -0.47 -0.68
N GLN A 97 -14.94 -0.87 -1.46
CA GLN A 97 -15.16 -1.62 -2.70
C GLN A 97 -15.59 -3.06 -2.42
N MET A 98 -14.90 -3.75 -1.52
CA MET A 98 -15.20 -5.15 -1.18
C MET A 98 -16.55 -5.33 -0.50
N GLY A 99 -17.04 -4.32 0.24
CA GLY A 99 -18.37 -4.35 0.84
C GLY A 99 -19.53 -4.12 -0.14
N ARG A 100 -19.23 -3.80 -1.42
CA ARG A 100 -20.23 -3.59 -2.49
C ARG A 100 -20.32 -4.76 -3.48
N ASP A 101 -19.40 -5.73 -3.39
CA ASP A 101 -19.28 -6.91 -4.27
C ASP A 101 -19.94 -8.16 -3.65
#